data_AF-A0A3L7TIL9-F1
#
_entry.id   AF-A0A3L7TIL9-F1
#
_cell.length_a   1.000
_cell.length_b   1.000
_cell.length_c   1.000
_cell.angle_alpha   90.00
_cell.angle_beta   90.00
_cell.angle_gamma   90.00
#
_symmetry.space_group_name_H-M   'P 1'
#
loop_
_entity.id
_entity.type
_entity.pdbx_description
1 polymer ?
#
loop_
_entity_poly.entity_id
_entity_poly.type
_entity_poly.pdbx_seq_one_letter_code
_entity_poly.pdbx_strand_id
1 'polypeptide(L)'
;MRYRLITGLIEIYGVSILFCFIAAFFIAFAFTVIYPLVPIVLIIGSVFMVIFARVGFLAMRATQHRLARTALGKGVCPQCAARSDARMVGESRVFKCSGCAREFAHTGAAYQAAESIDETTSTSMDQIDTPIAAASGTR
;
A
#
# COMPACT_ATOMS: atom_id res chain seq x y z
N MET A 1 4.18 -8.53 -20.94
CA MET A 1 5.14 -9.34 -20.15
C MET A 1 6.02 -8.53 -19.19
N ARG A 2 6.69 -7.44 -19.63
CA ARG A 2 7.61 -6.65 -18.78
C ARG A 2 7.02 -6.16 -17.44
N TYR A 3 5.72 -5.83 -17.43
CA TYR A 3 5.04 -5.37 -16.21
C TYR A 3 4.95 -6.42 -15.11
N ARG A 4 4.69 -7.70 -15.44
CA ARG A 4 4.64 -8.80 -14.45
C ARG A 4 5.99 -9.03 -13.80
N LEU A 5 7.07 -8.85 -14.56
CA LEU A 5 8.44 -8.97 -14.07
C LEU A 5 8.76 -7.86 -13.06
N ILE A 6 8.35 -6.61 -13.34
CA ILE A 6 8.55 -5.47 -12.43
C ILE A 6 7.70 -5.63 -11.16
N THR A 7 6.45 -6.10 -11.28
CA THR A 7 5.60 -6.36 -10.11
C THR A 7 6.14 -7.50 -9.25
N GLY A 8 6.63 -8.58 -9.86
CA GLY A 8 7.29 -9.67 -9.13
C GLY A 8 8.59 -9.22 -8.46
N LEU A 9 9.35 -8.35 -9.13
CA LEU A 9 10.56 -7.76 -8.54
C LEU A 9 10.25 -6.89 -7.34
N ILE A 10 9.16 -6.13 -7.37
CA ILE A 10 8.69 -5.28 -6.26
C ILE A 10 8.27 -6.11 -5.05
N GLU A 11 7.59 -7.23 -5.28
CA GLU A 11 7.15 -8.14 -4.22
C GLU A 11 8.35 -8.81 -3.54
N ILE A 12 9.36 -9.19 -4.33
CA ILE A 12 10.62 -9.77 -3.83
C ILE A 12 11.56 -8.69 -3.24
N TYR A 13 11.42 -7.43 -3.64
CA TYR A 13 12.33 -6.35 -3.24
C TYR A 13 12.41 -6.16 -1.72
N GLY A 14 11.27 -6.28 -1.03
CA GLY A 14 11.24 -6.18 0.43
C GLY A 14 12.01 -7.31 1.10
N VAL A 15 11.83 -8.55 0.60
CA VAL A 15 12.50 -9.74 1.12
C VAL A 15 14.00 -9.71 0.80
N SER A 16 14.39 -9.28 -0.40
CA SER A 16 15.79 -9.22 -0.81
C SER A 16 16.57 -8.16 -0.03
N ILE A 17 15.98 -6.99 0.24
CA ILE A 17 16.60 -5.97 1.11
C ILE A 17 16.80 -6.52 2.52
N LEU A 18 15.80 -7.20 3.08
CA LEU A 18 15.90 -7.80 4.40
C LEU A 18 17.04 -8.82 4.48
N PHE A 19 17.13 -9.72 3.50
CA PHE A 19 18.25 -10.66 3.41
C PHE A 19 19.61 -9.98 3.26
N CYS A 20 19.68 -8.90 2.47
CA CYS A 20 20.91 -8.14 2.30
C CYS A 20 21.33 -7.45 3.62
N PHE A 21 20.37 -6.95 4.40
CA PHE A 21 20.63 -6.36 5.71
C PHE A 21 21.13 -7.40 6.72
N ILE A 22 20.52 -8.58 6.74
CA ILE A 22 20.95 -9.72 7.57
C ILE A 22 22.37 -10.15 7.19
N ALA A 23 22.67 -10.30 5.90
CA ALA A 23 24.00 -10.65 5.44
C ALA A 23 25.04 -9.60 5.83
N ALA A 24 24.73 -8.31 5.65
CA ALA A 24 25.60 -7.21 6.06
C ALA A 24 25.88 -7.21 7.57
N PHE A 25 24.88 -7.56 8.38
CA PHE A 25 25.03 -7.70 9.82
C PHE A 25 26.00 -8.84 10.19
N PHE A 26 25.87 -10.02 9.57
CA PHE A 26 26.80 -11.13 9.82
C PHE A 26 28.22 -10.82 9.37
N ILE A 27 28.36 -10.13 8.23
CA ILE A 27 29.66 -9.64 7.76
C ILE A 27 30.25 -8.68 8.81
N ALA A 28 29.47 -7.71 9.29
CA ALA A 28 29.92 -6.77 10.32
C ALA A 28 30.35 -7.49 11.59
N PHE A 29 29.57 -8.47 12.03
CA PHE A 29 29.85 -9.27 13.21
C PHE A 29 31.13 -10.11 13.08
N ALA A 30 31.36 -10.72 11.91
CA ALA A 30 32.61 -11.44 11.65
C ALA A 30 33.83 -10.49 11.69
N PHE A 31 33.69 -9.30 11.11
CA PHE A 31 34.78 -8.32 11.06
C PHE A 31 35.02 -7.59 12.40
N THR A 32 34.02 -7.43 13.28
CA THR A 32 34.24 -6.89 14.64
C THR A 32 35.29 -7.67 15.43
N VAL A 33 35.40 -8.98 15.19
CA VAL A 33 36.37 -9.85 15.89
C VAL A 33 37.79 -9.66 15.37
N ILE A 34 37.96 -9.29 14.09
CA ILE A 34 39.26 -9.24 13.42
C ILE A 34 39.81 -7.80 13.36
N TYR A 35 38.96 -6.80 13.08
CA TYR A 35 39.37 -5.41 12.92
C TYR A 35 38.28 -4.45 13.45
N PRO A 36 38.51 -3.70 14.55
CA PRO A 36 37.51 -2.81 15.14
C PRO A 36 37.17 -1.57 14.29
N LEU A 37 37.89 -1.33 13.18
CA LEU A 37 37.67 -0.23 12.25
C LEU A 37 36.56 -0.52 11.22
N VAL A 38 36.41 -1.78 10.81
CA VAL A 38 35.40 -2.23 9.83
C VAL A 38 33.94 -2.01 10.31
N PRO A 39 33.58 -2.24 11.58
CA PRO A 39 32.24 -2.01 12.11
C PRO A 39 31.78 -0.57 11.95
N ILE A 40 32.70 0.41 12.09
CA ILE A 40 32.38 1.83 11.92
C ILE A 40 31.95 2.11 10.48
N VAL A 41 32.70 1.60 9.50
CA VAL A 41 32.36 1.73 8.09
C VAL A 41 31.04 1.03 7.76
N LEU A 42 30.78 -0.14 8.37
CA LEU A 42 29.53 -0.88 8.19
C LEU A 42 28.32 -0.19 8.81
N ILE A 43 28.47 0.46 9.98
CA ILE A 43 27.42 1.27 10.58
C ILE A 43 27.06 2.43 9.64
N ILE A 44 28.05 3.16 9.14
CA ILE A 44 27.84 4.26 8.18
C ILE A 44 27.17 3.72 6.91
N GLY A 45 27.67 2.60 6.38
CA GLY A 45 27.11 1.92 5.22
C GLY A 45 25.66 1.49 5.42
N SER A 46 25.29 1.03 6.61
CA SER A 46 23.92 0.59 6.92
C SER A 46 22.91 1.72 6.79
N VAL A 47 23.27 2.93 7.22
CA VAL A 47 22.43 4.13 7.10
C VAL A 47 22.19 4.46 5.63
N PHE A 48 23.24 4.46 4.82
CA PHE A 48 23.10 4.66 3.37
C PHE A 48 22.27 3.56 2.71
N MET A 49 22.41 2.30 3.16
CA MET A 49 21.68 1.18 2.62
C MET A 49 20.16 1.33 2.83
N VAL A 50 19.73 1.84 4.00
CA VAL A 50 18.33 2.18 4.26
C VAL A 50 17.84 3.30 3.34
N ILE A 51 18.66 4.34 3.12
CA ILE A 51 18.32 5.44 2.21
C ILE A 51 18.14 4.91 0.79
N PHE A 52 19.07 4.10 0.30
CA PHE A 52 18.99 3.48 -1.03
C PHE A 52 17.78 2.56 -1.16
N ALA A 53 17.49 1.74 -0.15
CA ALA A 53 16.29 0.90 -0.10
C ALA A 53 15.02 1.75 -0.22
N ARG A 54 14.97 2.90 0.47
CA ARG A 54 13.80 3.77 0.46
C ARG A 54 13.65 4.51 -0.87
N VAL A 55 14.74 5.05 -1.42
CA VAL A 55 14.75 5.69 -2.73
C VAL A 55 14.37 4.67 -3.82
N GLY A 56 14.88 3.44 -3.75
CA GLY A 56 14.53 2.35 -4.66
C GLY A 56 13.05 2.01 -4.63
N PHE A 57 12.45 1.92 -3.43
CA PHE A 57 11.02 1.71 -3.27
C PHE A 57 10.18 2.85 -3.87
N LEU A 58 10.56 4.10 -3.61
CA LEU A 58 9.86 5.26 -4.19
C LEU A 58 10.00 5.30 -5.72
N ALA A 59 11.19 5.01 -6.25
CA ALA A 59 11.44 4.95 -7.69
C ALA A 59 10.61 3.84 -8.37
N MET A 60 10.50 2.67 -7.74
CA MET A 60 9.62 1.59 -8.21
C MET A 60 8.15 2.00 -8.21
N ARG A 61 7.68 2.67 -7.16
CA ARG A 61 6.30 3.15 -7.09
C ARG A 61 6.03 4.23 -8.16
N ALA A 62 6.97 5.14 -8.37
CA ALA A 62 6.87 6.18 -9.38
C ALA A 62 6.86 5.60 -10.81
N THR A 63 7.68 4.59 -11.07
CA THR A 63 7.70 3.90 -12.38
C THR A 63 6.39 3.14 -12.62
N GLN A 64 5.83 2.48 -11.60
CA GLN A 64 4.50 1.86 -11.71
C GLN A 64 3.41 2.88 -12.08
N HIS A 65 3.38 4.05 -11.43
CA HIS A 65 2.39 5.08 -11.77
C HIS A 65 2.56 5.61 -13.19
N ARG A 66 3.80 5.83 -13.64
CA ARG A 66 4.07 6.28 -15.01
C ARG A 66 3.66 5.25 -16.04
N LEU A 67 4.07 3.99 -15.86
CA LEU A 67 3.71 2.92 -16.77
C LEU A 67 2.20 2.65 -16.77
N ALA A 68 1.53 2.75 -15.62
CA ALA A 68 0.08 2.59 -15.53
C ALA A 68 -0.62 3.69 -16.31
N ARG A 69 -0.25 4.96 -16.12
CA ARG A 69 -0.79 6.08 -16.91
C ARG A 69 -0.60 5.88 -18.41
N THR A 70 0.57 5.46 -18.85
CA THR A 70 0.84 5.23 -20.28
C THR A 70 0.02 4.06 -20.85
N ALA A 71 -0.18 2.99 -20.08
CA ALA A 71 -1.00 1.84 -20.48
C ALA A 71 -2.50 2.18 -20.54
N LEU A 72 -3.01 2.88 -19.51
CA LEU A 72 -4.39 3.36 -19.46
C LEU A 72 -4.69 4.35 -20.61
N GLY A 73 -3.74 5.23 -20.96
CA GLY A 73 -3.88 6.12 -22.11
C GLY A 73 -4.01 5.38 -23.46
N LYS A 74 -3.56 4.11 -23.53
CA LYS A 74 -3.72 3.23 -24.69
C LYS A 74 -4.96 2.33 -24.60
N GLY A 75 -5.77 2.44 -23.54
CA GLY A 75 -6.92 1.58 -23.31
C GLY A 75 -6.57 0.12 -22.98
N VAL A 76 -5.36 -0.11 -22.47
CA VAL A 76 -4.85 -1.44 -22.15
C VAL A 76 -4.52 -1.52 -20.67
N CYS A 77 -4.92 -2.60 -20.01
CA CYS A 77 -4.62 -2.76 -18.59
C CYS A 77 -3.13 -3.09 -18.35
N PRO A 78 -2.47 -2.45 -17.38
CA PRO A 78 -1.06 -2.66 -17.09
C PRO A 78 -0.72 -4.07 -16.58
N GLN A 79 -1.68 -4.78 -15.96
CA GLN A 79 -1.47 -6.09 -15.36
C GLN A 79 -1.66 -7.25 -16.35
N CYS A 80 -2.84 -7.28 -16.99
CA CYS A 80 -3.31 -8.35 -17.86
C CYS A 80 -2.96 -8.10 -19.34
N ALA A 81 -2.61 -6.85 -19.71
CA ALA A 81 -2.51 -6.38 -21.10
C ALA A 81 -3.79 -6.58 -21.95
N ALA A 82 -4.92 -6.93 -21.32
CA ALA A 82 -6.22 -6.98 -21.98
C ALA A 82 -6.80 -5.57 -22.13
N ARG A 83 -7.77 -5.42 -23.03
CA ARG A 83 -8.52 -4.16 -23.19
C ARG A 83 -9.15 -3.76 -21.86
N SER A 84 -8.98 -2.50 -21.49
CA SER A 84 -9.64 -1.89 -20.35
C SER A 84 -10.76 -1.00 -20.86
N ASP A 85 -11.98 -1.26 -20.44
CA ASP A 85 -13.10 -0.37 -20.73
C ASP A 85 -13.13 0.75 -19.70
N ALA A 86 -13.24 1.98 -20.21
CA ALA A 86 -13.40 3.16 -19.39
C ALA A 86 -14.88 3.29 -19.01
N ARG A 87 -15.17 3.27 -17.70
CA ARG A 87 -16.50 3.55 -17.17
C ARG A 87 -16.43 4.85 -16.37
N MET A 88 -17.34 5.78 -16.62
CA MET A 88 -17.51 6.93 -15.74
C MET A 88 -18.30 6.50 -14.51
N VAL A 89 -17.73 6.73 -13.32
CA VAL A 89 -18.39 6.53 -12.03
C VAL A 89 -18.41 7.88 -11.32
N GLY A 90 -19.57 8.51 -11.28
CA GLY A 90 -19.71 9.91 -10.87
C GLY A 90 -18.90 10.83 -11.77
N GLU A 91 -18.06 11.68 -11.17
CA GLU A 91 -17.20 12.64 -11.86
C GLU A 91 -15.80 12.06 -12.21
N SER A 92 -15.54 10.81 -11.83
CA SER A 92 -14.23 10.16 -11.97
C SER A 92 -14.23 9.05 -13.03
N ARG A 93 -13.21 9.04 -13.90
CA ARG A 93 -13.01 7.95 -14.89
C ARG A 93 -12.33 6.77 -14.23
N VAL A 94 -13.04 5.65 -14.16
CA VAL A 94 -12.55 4.37 -13.63
C VAL A 94 -12.38 3.39 -14.80
N PHE A 95 -11.24 2.73 -14.88
CA PHE A 95 -10.95 1.76 -15.93
C PHE A 95 -11.03 0.35 -15.36
N LYS A 96 -11.85 -0.51 -15.95
CA LYS A 96 -12.00 -1.92 -15.55
C LYS A 96 -11.34 -2.83 -16.58
N CYS A 97 -10.38 -3.67 -16.18
CA CYS A 97 -9.83 -4.71 -17.09
C CYS A 97 -10.87 -5.82 -17.25
N SER A 98 -11.20 -6.18 -18.49
CA SER A 98 -12.07 -7.33 -18.79
C SER A 98 -11.41 -8.68 -18.51
N GLY A 99 -10.07 -8.75 -18.53
CA GLY A 99 -9.31 -9.98 -18.30
C GLY A 99 -9.01 -10.31 -16.83
N CYS A 100 -8.66 -9.32 -16.00
CA CYS A 100 -8.30 -9.54 -14.59
C CYS A 100 -9.26 -8.88 -13.60
N ALA A 101 -10.38 -8.31 -14.08
CA ALA A 101 -11.44 -7.68 -13.30
C ALA A 101 -11.02 -6.57 -12.32
N ARG A 102 -9.74 -6.13 -12.34
CA ARG A 102 -9.23 -5.05 -11.49
C ARG A 102 -9.67 -3.68 -12.00
N GLU A 103 -9.90 -2.79 -11.05
CA GLU A 103 -10.33 -1.41 -11.28
C GLU A 103 -9.18 -0.43 -10.99
N PHE A 104 -8.99 0.53 -11.89
CA PHE A 104 -7.91 1.51 -11.83
C PHE A 104 -8.47 2.91 -11.94
N ALA A 105 -7.96 3.82 -11.11
CA ALA A 105 -8.27 5.24 -11.23
C ALA A 105 -7.56 5.84 -12.46
N HIS A 106 -8.05 6.98 -12.97
CA HIS A 106 -7.39 7.74 -14.04
C HIS A 106 -5.92 8.12 -13.74
N THR A 107 -5.53 8.13 -12.47
CA THR A 107 -4.14 8.35 -12.02
C THR A 107 -3.24 7.13 -12.19
N GLY A 108 -3.79 5.97 -12.59
CA GLY A 108 -3.09 4.69 -12.66
C GLY A 108 -2.90 3.99 -11.31
N ALA A 109 -3.46 4.55 -10.23
CA ALA A 109 -3.54 3.88 -8.93
C ALA A 109 -4.60 2.76 -8.99
N ALA A 110 -4.42 1.72 -8.18
CA ALA A 110 -5.50 0.77 -7.91
C ALA A 110 -6.68 1.54 -7.30
N TYR A 111 -7.85 1.48 -7.94
CA TYR A 111 -9.05 2.08 -7.38
C TYR A 111 -9.52 1.15 -6.26
N GLN A 112 -9.29 1.56 -5.01
CA GLN A 112 -10.08 1.05 -3.91
C GLN A 112 -11.35 1.89 -3.95
N ALA A 113 -12.48 1.26 -4.24
CA ALA A 113 -13.76 1.88 -3.97
C ALA A 113 -13.70 2.30 -2.50
N ALA A 114 -13.70 3.61 -2.26
CA ALA A 114 -13.87 4.12 -0.91
C ALA A 114 -15.22 3.57 -0.48
N GLU A 115 -15.19 2.52 0.33
CA GLU A 115 -16.34 2.07 1.08
C GLU A 115 -16.85 3.31 1.80
N SER A 116 -18.05 3.72 1.42
CA SER A 116 -18.70 4.93 1.88
C SER A 116 -18.77 4.91 3.40
N ILE A 117 -17.85 5.63 4.04
CA ILE A 117 -18.05 6.13 5.39
C ILE A 117 -18.95 7.35 5.22
N ASP A 118 -20.26 7.14 5.18
CA ASP A 118 -21.21 8.11 5.74
C ASP A 118 -22.60 7.50 5.99
N GLU A 119 -23.24 8.00 7.06
CA GLU A 119 -24.52 7.64 7.69
C GLU A 119 -24.55 6.30 8.47
N THR A 120 -24.44 6.27 9.81
CA THR A 120 -25.23 7.04 10.78
C THR A 120 -24.45 7.31 12.06
N THR A 121 -23.84 8.50 12.16
CA THR A 121 -23.64 9.17 13.45
C THR A 121 -24.66 10.31 13.51
N SER A 122 -25.35 10.41 14.64
CA SER A 122 -26.25 11.47 15.11
C SER A 122 -27.74 11.39 14.71
N THR A 123 -28.59 11.00 15.67
CA THR A 123 -29.74 11.80 16.18
C THR A 123 -30.65 10.92 17.07
N SER A 124 -30.42 10.94 18.38
CA SER A 124 -31.45 11.24 19.40
C SER A 124 -30.88 10.98 20.80
N MET A 125 -30.27 12.03 21.34
CA MET A 125 -30.38 12.37 22.75
C MET A 125 -31.88 12.64 23.03
N ASP A 126 -32.34 12.40 24.26
CA ASP A 126 -33.71 12.62 24.78
C ASP A 126 -34.64 11.40 24.82
N GLN A 127 -34.47 10.52 25.83
CA GLN A 127 -35.60 9.98 26.62
C GLN A 127 -35.11 9.17 27.83
N ILE A 128 -34.85 9.84 28.96
CA ILE A 128 -35.06 9.24 30.29
C ILE A 128 -35.93 10.21 31.07
N ASP A 129 -37.15 10.41 30.58
CA ASP A 129 -38.23 10.96 31.38
C ASP A 129 -38.90 9.81 32.13
N THR A 130 -38.61 9.79 33.42
CA THR A 130 -39.44 9.26 34.50
C THR A 130 -40.94 9.54 34.28
N PRO A 131 -41.81 8.59 34.65
CA PRO A 131 -42.80 8.90 35.70
C PRO A 131 -42.91 7.73 36.71
N ILE A 132 -42.77 7.97 38.02
CA ILE A 132 -43.79 8.38 39.00
C ILE A 132 -44.77 7.25 39.40
N ALA A 133 -44.77 6.98 40.73
CA ALA A 133 -45.86 6.45 41.57
C ALA A 133 -46.21 4.95 41.44
N ALA A 134 -46.64 4.23 42.47
CA ALA A 134 -46.76 4.45 43.91
C ALA A 134 -47.19 3.12 44.56
N ALA A 135 -46.83 2.97 45.85
CA ALA A 135 -47.64 2.40 46.93
C ALA A 135 -48.04 0.91 46.99
N SER A 136 -48.04 0.45 48.25
CA SER A 136 -48.71 -0.72 48.84
C SER A 136 -48.02 -2.06 48.60
N GLY A 137 -47.73 -2.91 49.58
CA GLY A 137 -48.22 -3.03 50.95
C GLY A 137 -48.32 -4.52 51.29
N THR A 138 -47.97 -4.88 52.53
CA THR A 138 -48.41 -6.11 53.25
C THR A 138 -48.10 -7.49 52.65
N ARG A 139 -47.22 -8.27 53.28
CA ARG A 139 -47.59 -9.23 54.34
C ARG A 139 -46.36 -9.81 55.04
#